data_AF-F8F1K3-F1
#
_entry.id   AF-F8F1K3-F1
#
_cell.length_a   1.000
_cell.length_b   1.000
_cell.length_c   1.000
_cell.angle_alpha   90.00
_cell.angle_beta   90.00
_cell.angle_gamma   90.00
#
_symmetry.space_group_name_H-M   'P 1'
#
loop_
_entity.id
_entity.type
_entity.pdbx_description
1 polymer ?
#
loop_
_entity_poly.entity_id
_entity_poly.type
_entity_poly.pdbx_seq_one_letter_code
_entity_poly.pdbx_strand_id
1 'polypeptide(L)'
;MGGSVVYNPEAPEAGHLYAGTTLAIRLGKILSKTTGDGSLVSEDKPAEAEYGVLTINSISEQALSLSVTLYDAKGATLGSGNYQLARNETVDINGDGKPDLLYAPPVQKRPGMEKAVYLTFVSNQEEGYTSMFSVLPEQYNRGVYPSGIIGVNPAGKFIVSKYEGASGSRSMVRGVVYGDYVLDTTTGTYQRVIRASMGRSARMLDEGDLESSPSADSFYFAETEFNEIITPLALYQQLPVSIQSRIQDPVNDNTSALAGLNQLLKERDLVKTIAQDTGEVLDAEVAAFVADTSGLSELELVALNRLYLGHKYPDVCPQKDGGSNDITEILPLFSVTLGSTSDDISSETNRAVSYNDYKSQKAALQSKFDSYYKVTILKSKCTDLLEFIKTSTKTTDYLSNLGLELGLKGSF
;
A
#
# COMPACT_ATOMS: atom_id res chain seq x y z
N MET A 1 4.11 -4.33 -5.04
CA MET A 1 5.11 -3.61 -5.87
C MET A 1 4.51 -2.44 -6.66
N GLY A 2 3.31 -2.54 -7.22
CA GLY A 2 2.66 -1.39 -7.88
C GLY A 2 2.23 -0.27 -6.92
N GLY A 3 1.50 0.71 -7.42
CA GLY A 3 0.93 1.79 -6.61
C GLY A 3 -0.04 2.64 -7.39
N SER A 4 -0.72 3.57 -6.74
CA SER A 4 -1.68 4.43 -7.41
C SER A 4 -1.46 5.91 -7.13
N VAL A 5 -1.85 6.72 -8.12
CA VAL A 5 -2.10 8.15 -7.96
C VAL A 5 -3.61 8.40 -7.97
N VAL A 6 -4.02 9.59 -7.54
CA VAL A 6 -5.41 9.85 -7.14
C VAL A 6 -5.97 10.99 -7.98
N TYR A 7 -7.16 10.79 -8.53
CA TYR A 7 -8.02 11.84 -9.01
C TYR A 7 -9.19 12.02 -8.04
N ASN A 8 -9.49 13.24 -7.63
CA ASN A 8 -10.69 13.55 -6.85
C ASN A 8 -11.62 14.45 -7.67
N PRO A 9 -12.72 13.94 -8.24
CA PRO A 9 -13.64 14.75 -9.05
C PRO A 9 -14.28 15.91 -8.30
N GLU A 10 -14.46 15.78 -6.98
CA GLU A 10 -15.14 16.80 -6.15
C GLU A 10 -14.20 17.93 -5.71
N ALA A 11 -12.89 17.67 -5.73
CA ALA A 11 -11.83 18.64 -5.43
C ALA A 11 -10.54 18.23 -6.16
N PRO A 12 -10.42 18.51 -7.48
CA PRO A 12 -9.29 18.04 -8.29
C PRO A 12 -7.91 18.42 -7.74
N GLU A 13 -7.81 19.59 -7.11
CA GLU A 13 -6.60 20.09 -6.46
C GLU A 13 -6.16 19.28 -5.23
N ALA A 14 -7.04 18.45 -4.68
CA ALA A 14 -6.73 17.55 -3.58
C ALA A 14 -6.11 16.21 -4.06
N GLY A 15 -6.16 15.92 -5.36
CA GLY A 15 -5.56 14.74 -5.98
C GLY A 15 -4.31 15.07 -6.78
N HIS A 16 -3.58 14.03 -7.17
CA HIS A 16 -2.44 14.12 -8.08
C HIS A 16 -2.85 14.47 -9.51
N LEU A 17 -3.98 13.91 -9.96
CA LEU A 17 -4.35 13.91 -11.36
C LEU A 17 -5.32 15.05 -11.70
N TYR A 18 -5.00 15.82 -12.74
CA TYR A 18 -5.93 16.66 -13.47
C TYR A 18 -5.40 16.85 -14.90
N ALA A 19 -6.17 17.48 -15.79
CA ALA A 19 -5.73 17.72 -17.16
C ALA A 19 -4.44 18.55 -17.18
N GLY A 20 -3.42 18.08 -17.89
CA GLY A 20 -2.08 18.66 -17.94
C GLY A 20 -1.07 18.07 -16.96
N THR A 21 -1.51 17.28 -15.97
CA THR A 21 -0.59 16.58 -15.04
C THR A 21 0.35 15.67 -15.83
N THR A 22 1.62 15.66 -15.44
CA THR A 22 2.65 14.77 -15.98
C THR A 22 3.22 13.88 -14.88
N LEU A 23 3.38 12.60 -15.19
CA LEU A 23 4.02 11.61 -14.32
C LEU A 23 5.23 11.03 -15.05
N ALA A 24 6.33 10.86 -14.32
CA ALA A 24 7.40 9.99 -14.78
C ALA A 24 7.03 8.55 -14.47
N ILE A 25 7.25 7.63 -15.41
CA ILE A 25 6.89 6.22 -15.24
C ILE A 25 8.09 5.33 -15.56
N ARG A 26 8.10 4.12 -15.01
CA ARG A 26 9.06 3.07 -15.37
C ARG A 26 8.32 1.75 -15.49
N LEU A 27 8.50 1.09 -16.62
CA LEU A 27 8.02 -0.27 -16.90
C LEU A 27 9.23 -1.19 -16.84
N GLY A 28 9.25 -2.10 -15.88
CA GLY A 28 10.39 -2.96 -15.56
C GLY A 28 10.06 -4.43 -15.76
N LYS A 29 11.10 -5.22 -16.01
CA LYS A 29 11.03 -6.67 -16.09
C LYS A 29 11.73 -7.30 -14.90
N ILE A 30 11.13 -8.35 -14.38
CA ILE A 30 11.65 -9.15 -13.28
C ILE A 30 12.02 -10.53 -13.81
N LEU A 31 13.21 -11.01 -13.41
CA LEU A 31 13.53 -12.42 -13.46
C LEU A 31 13.28 -13.04 -12.11
N SER A 32 12.45 -14.07 -12.09
CA SER A 32 12.28 -14.89 -10.91
C SER A 32 13.05 -16.21 -11.09
N LYS A 33 13.82 -16.57 -10.06
CA LYS A 33 14.56 -17.83 -9.98
C LYS A 33 14.18 -18.53 -8.69
N THR A 34 13.82 -19.81 -8.81
CA THR A 34 13.62 -20.66 -7.63
C THR A 34 14.98 -21.12 -7.14
N THR A 35 15.31 -20.82 -5.88
CA THR A 35 16.53 -21.27 -5.24
C THR A 35 16.43 -22.75 -4.86
N GLY A 36 17.57 -23.38 -4.53
CA GLY A 36 17.63 -24.82 -4.23
C GLY A 36 16.81 -25.28 -3.01
N ASP A 37 16.32 -24.34 -2.20
CA ASP A 37 15.43 -24.54 -1.05
C ASP A 37 13.94 -24.29 -1.37
N GLY A 38 13.61 -23.95 -2.63
CA GLY A 38 12.24 -23.68 -3.07
C GLY A 38 11.80 -22.21 -2.98
N SER A 39 12.62 -21.32 -2.43
CA SER A 39 12.29 -19.90 -2.33
C SER A 39 12.31 -19.22 -3.70
N LEU A 40 11.37 -18.31 -3.96
CA LEU A 40 11.34 -17.52 -5.20
C LEU A 40 12.13 -16.22 -5.00
N VAL A 41 13.31 -16.11 -5.60
CA VAL A 41 14.09 -14.87 -5.61
C VAL A 41 13.79 -14.12 -6.90
N SER A 42 13.38 -12.87 -6.78
CA SER A 42 13.03 -12.01 -7.91
C SER A 42 14.04 -10.87 -8.04
N GLU A 43 14.54 -10.66 -9.25
CA GLU A 43 15.57 -9.66 -9.56
C GLU A 43 15.09 -8.77 -10.71
N ASP A 44 15.11 -7.45 -10.49
CA ASP A 44 14.81 -6.47 -11.53
C ASP A 44 15.89 -6.49 -12.63
N LYS A 45 15.49 -6.15 -13.86
CA LYS A 45 16.38 -6.03 -15.01
C LYS A 45 16.48 -4.57 -15.47
N PRO A 46 17.34 -3.74 -14.84
CA PRO A 46 17.43 -2.31 -15.16
C PRO A 46 17.76 -2.00 -16.62
N ALA A 47 18.47 -2.90 -17.31
CA ALA A 47 18.87 -2.74 -18.71
C ALA A 47 17.71 -3.00 -19.69
N GLU A 48 16.67 -3.71 -19.26
CA GLU A 48 15.45 -3.99 -20.04
C GLU A 48 14.29 -3.09 -19.61
N ALA A 49 14.53 -2.15 -18.70
CA ALA A 49 13.52 -1.22 -18.24
C ALA A 49 13.26 -0.12 -19.28
N GLU A 50 11.99 0.22 -19.41
CA GLU A 50 11.52 1.32 -20.23
C GLU A 50 11.07 2.46 -19.31
N TYR A 51 11.49 3.68 -19.63
CA TYR A 51 11.18 4.89 -18.89
C TYR A 51 10.20 5.71 -19.69
N GLY A 52 9.29 6.40 -19.04
CA GLY A 52 8.28 7.17 -19.76
C GLY A 52 7.89 8.47 -19.11
N VAL A 53 7.31 9.32 -19.93
CA VAL A 53 6.59 10.51 -19.51
C VAL A 53 5.13 10.32 -19.92
N LEU A 54 4.25 10.27 -18.94
CA LEU A 54 2.80 10.17 -19.10
C LEU A 54 2.18 11.53 -18.84
N THR A 55 1.38 12.03 -19.77
CA THR A 55 0.64 13.31 -19.64
C THR A 55 -0.86 13.04 -19.71
N ILE A 56 -1.59 13.59 -18.75
CA ILE A 56 -3.05 13.51 -18.68
C ILE A 56 -3.64 14.56 -19.63
N ASN A 57 -4.37 14.12 -20.66
CA ASN A 57 -5.02 15.02 -21.61
C ASN A 57 -6.38 15.49 -21.09
N SER A 58 -7.17 14.55 -20.55
CA SER A 58 -8.47 14.82 -19.93
C SER A 58 -8.79 13.72 -18.93
N ILE A 59 -9.51 14.05 -17.86
CA ILE A 59 -9.87 13.09 -16.81
C ILE A 59 -11.23 13.43 -16.19
N SER A 60 -11.99 12.40 -15.84
CA SER A 60 -13.30 12.48 -15.19
C SER A 60 -13.55 11.19 -14.41
N GLU A 61 -14.58 11.12 -13.56
CA GLU A 61 -14.89 9.88 -12.80
C GLU A 61 -15.07 8.63 -13.70
N GLN A 62 -15.45 8.82 -14.97
CA GLN A 62 -15.81 7.73 -15.87
C GLN A 62 -14.74 7.38 -16.91
N ALA A 63 -13.79 8.30 -17.17
CA ALA A 63 -12.84 8.13 -18.25
C ALA A 63 -11.57 8.98 -18.08
N LEU A 64 -10.47 8.47 -18.61
CA LEU A 64 -9.15 9.06 -18.66
C LEU A 64 -8.59 9.01 -20.08
N SER A 65 -8.11 10.16 -20.58
CA SER A 65 -7.30 10.26 -21.78
C SER A 65 -5.88 10.67 -21.41
N LEU A 66 -4.89 9.97 -21.96
CA LEU A 66 -3.49 10.23 -21.69
C LEU A 66 -2.61 10.03 -22.93
N SER A 67 -1.45 10.67 -22.92
CA SER A 67 -0.38 10.47 -23.89
C SER A 67 0.86 9.96 -23.17
N VAL A 68 1.60 9.04 -23.79
CA VAL A 68 2.85 8.51 -23.23
C VAL A 68 3.95 8.59 -24.27
N THR A 69 5.15 8.96 -23.84
CA THR A 69 6.38 8.75 -24.61
C THR A 69 7.32 7.85 -23.81
N LEU A 70 7.83 6.80 -24.45
CA LEU A 70 8.71 5.80 -23.85
C LEU A 70 10.14 5.94 -24.36
N TYR A 71 11.09 5.55 -23.51
CA TYR A 71 12.52 5.59 -23.70
C TYR A 71 13.16 4.32 -23.16
N ASP A 72 14.20 3.82 -23.81
CA ASP A 72 15.00 2.72 -23.27
C ASP A 72 15.88 3.19 -22.10
N ALA A 73 16.58 2.24 -21.45
CA ALA A 73 17.50 2.52 -20.36
C ALA A 73 18.70 3.42 -20.74
N LYS A 74 18.93 3.67 -22.02
CA LYS A 74 19.96 4.58 -22.54
C LYS A 74 19.39 5.95 -22.93
N GLY A 75 18.08 6.14 -22.80
CA GLY A 75 17.37 7.36 -23.15
C GLY A 75 16.97 7.48 -24.62
N ALA A 76 17.11 6.42 -25.42
CA ALA A 76 16.65 6.42 -26.80
C ALA A 76 15.12 6.26 -26.84
N THR A 77 14.44 7.10 -27.62
CA THR A 77 12.97 7.06 -27.74
C THR A 77 12.52 5.75 -28.39
N LEU A 78 11.61 5.05 -27.71
CA LEU A 78 10.96 3.82 -28.18
C LEU A 78 9.66 4.11 -28.95
N GLY A 79 9.02 5.24 -28.65
CA GLY A 79 7.82 5.71 -29.35
C GLY A 79 6.92 6.57 -28.46
N SER A 80 5.84 7.06 -29.05
CA SER A 80 4.78 7.77 -28.34
C SER A 80 3.41 7.22 -28.73
N GLY A 81 2.47 7.20 -27.77
CA GLY A 81 1.12 6.69 -27.93
C GLY A 81 0.07 7.55 -27.24
N ASN A 82 -1.18 7.43 -27.68
CA ASN A 82 -2.34 8.04 -27.03
C ASN A 82 -3.30 6.94 -26.61
N TYR A 83 -3.81 7.03 -25.38
CA TYR A 83 -4.63 6.00 -24.78
C TYR A 83 -5.90 6.62 -24.18
N GLN A 84 -6.98 5.86 -24.23
CA GLN A 84 -8.26 6.17 -23.61
C GLN A 84 -8.63 4.99 -22.74
N LEU A 85 -8.91 5.24 -21.47
CA LEU A 85 -9.38 4.24 -20.53
C LEU A 85 -10.72 4.69 -19.97
N ALA A 86 -11.74 3.88 -20.12
CA ALA A 86 -12.95 3.98 -19.32
C ALA A 86 -12.68 3.49 -17.89
N ARG A 87 -13.61 3.77 -16.98
CA ARG A 87 -13.57 3.24 -15.62
C ARG A 87 -13.54 1.71 -15.64
N ASN A 88 -12.65 1.16 -14.82
CA ASN A 88 -12.30 -0.27 -14.70
C ASN A 88 -11.57 -0.87 -15.91
N GLU A 89 -11.01 -0.06 -16.80
CA GLU A 89 -10.19 -0.56 -17.91
C GLU A 89 -8.70 -0.57 -17.58
N THR A 90 -7.99 -1.50 -18.21
CA THR A 90 -6.53 -1.59 -18.21
C THR A 90 -5.95 -1.22 -19.56
N VAL A 91 -4.64 -0.91 -19.59
CA VAL A 91 -3.92 -0.70 -20.84
C VAL A 91 -2.51 -1.24 -20.76
N ASP A 92 -2.07 -1.83 -21.87
CA ASP A 92 -0.68 -2.22 -22.15
C ASP A 92 -0.05 -1.11 -23.01
N ILE A 93 0.90 -0.39 -22.43
CA ILE A 93 1.55 0.78 -23.03
C ILE A 93 2.73 0.35 -23.88
N ASN A 94 3.53 -0.60 -23.41
CA ASN A 94 4.75 -1.05 -24.09
C ASN A 94 4.52 -2.18 -25.11
N GLY A 95 3.32 -2.75 -25.15
CA GLY A 95 2.93 -3.80 -26.09
C GLY A 95 3.49 -5.19 -25.74
N ASP A 96 3.84 -5.44 -24.47
CA ASP A 96 4.40 -6.72 -24.04
C ASP A 96 3.33 -7.78 -23.69
N GLY A 97 2.05 -7.43 -23.84
CA GLY A 97 0.91 -8.28 -23.54
C GLY A 97 0.48 -8.25 -22.08
N LYS A 98 1.08 -7.40 -21.24
CA LYS A 98 0.75 -7.24 -19.82
C LYS A 98 0.11 -5.86 -19.56
N PRO A 99 -0.87 -5.77 -18.64
CA PRO A 99 -1.44 -4.47 -18.28
C PRO A 99 -0.43 -3.66 -17.47
N ASP A 100 -0.19 -2.41 -17.88
CA ASP A 100 0.67 -1.45 -17.18
C ASP A 100 -0.13 -0.54 -16.25
N LEU A 101 -1.31 -0.09 -16.69
CA LEU A 101 -2.19 0.79 -15.92
C LEU A 101 -3.59 0.21 -15.76
N LEU A 102 -4.26 0.60 -14.68
CA LEU A 102 -5.68 0.38 -14.41
C LEU A 102 -6.31 1.70 -13.95
N TYR A 103 -7.44 2.09 -14.53
CA TYR A 103 -8.20 3.26 -14.09
C TYR A 103 -9.47 2.83 -13.34
N ALA A 104 -9.46 2.83 -12.01
CA ALA A 104 -10.53 2.24 -11.20
C ALA A 104 -10.79 3.02 -9.90
N PRO A 105 -12.02 3.00 -9.35
CA PRO A 105 -12.28 3.53 -8.02
C PRO A 105 -11.46 2.75 -6.96
N PRO A 106 -11.13 3.36 -5.82
CA PRO A 106 -10.59 2.60 -4.71
C PRO A 106 -11.59 1.56 -4.23
N VAL A 107 -11.07 0.46 -3.68
CA VAL A 107 -11.89 -0.51 -2.95
C VAL A 107 -12.59 0.20 -1.79
N GLN A 108 -11.84 0.94 -0.96
CA GLN A 108 -12.38 1.62 0.20
C GLN A 108 -12.55 3.13 -0.05
N LYS A 109 -13.75 3.65 0.19
CA LYS A 109 -14.02 5.10 0.16
C LYS A 109 -13.36 5.81 1.33
N ARG A 110 -12.95 7.06 1.10
CA ARG A 110 -12.25 7.90 2.07
C ARG A 110 -13.01 9.20 2.34
N PRO A 111 -13.10 9.68 3.59
CA PRO A 111 -13.73 10.95 3.93
C PRO A 111 -13.19 12.14 3.12
N GLY A 112 -14.07 12.86 2.42
CA GLY A 112 -13.71 13.98 1.54
C GLY A 112 -13.05 13.56 0.21
N MET A 113 -13.07 12.27 -0.10
CA MET A 113 -12.55 11.65 -1.32
C MET A 113 -13.46 10.49 -1.77
N GLU A 114 -14.77 10.58 -1.50
CA GLU A 114 -15.73 9.49 -1.68
C GLU A 114 -15.96 9.11 -3.15
N LYS A 115 -15.70 10.05 -4.08
CA LYS A 115 -15.75 9.84 -5.53
C LYS A 115 -14.37 9.70 -6.18
N ALA A 116 -13.31 9.54 -5.38
CA ALA A 116 -11.98 9.44 -5.95
C ALA A 116 -11.86 8.25 -6.92
N VAL A 117 -11.02 8.41 -7.93
CA VAL A 117 -10.66 7.36 -8.89
C VAL A 117 -9.15 7.28 -8.95
N TYR A 118 -8.61 6.08 -8.96
CA TYR A 118 -7.18 5.81 -8.94
C TYR A 118 -6.69 5.44 -10.33
N LEU A 119 -5.50 5.94 -10.67
CA LEU A 119 -4.70 5.37 -11.75
C LEU A 119 -3.63 4.49 -11.10
N THR A 120 -3.84 3.19 -11.18
CA THR A 120 -2.99 2.17 -10.59
C THR A 120 -1.97 1.70 -11.61
N PHE A 121 -0.70 1.69 -11.21
CA PHE A 121 0.42 1.13 -11.94
C PHE A 121 0.51 -0.35 -11.58
N VAL A 122 0.13 -1.19 -12.53
CA VAL A 122 -0.05 -2.63 -12.35
C VAL A 122 1.30 -3.32 -12.40
N SER A 123 1.56 -4.16 -11.41
CA SER A 123 2.78 -4.95 -11.31
C SER A 123 2.40 -6.36 -10.88
N ASN A 124 3.03 -7.36 -11.46
CA ASN A 124 2.82 -8.75 -11.09
C ASN A 124 4.17 -9.48 -11.04
N GLN A 125 4.53 -9.94 -9.85
CA GLN A 125 5.79 -10.63 -9.61
C GLN A 125 5.84 -12.01 -10.26
N GLU A 126 4.73 -12.76 -10.23
CA GLU A 126 4.63 -14.10 -10.83
C GLU A 126 4.75 -14.03 -12.35
N GLU A 127 4.17 -12.99 -12.94
CA GLU A 127 4.23 -12.73 -14.37
C GLU A 127 5.47 -11.92 -14.80
N GLY A 128 6.32 -11.53 -13.84
CA GLY A 128 7.64 -10.98 -14.10
C GLY A 128 7.67 -9.53 -14.61
N TYR A 129 6.69 -8.68 -14.27
CA TYR A 129 6.68 -7.27 -14.69
C TYR A 129 6.30 -6.30 -13.58
N THR A 130 6.76 -5.06 -13.73
CA THR A 130 6.51 -3.96 -12.78
C THR A 130 6.20 -2.67 -13.51
N SER A 131 5.28 -1.90 -12.94
CA SER A 131 4.99 -0.54 -13.34
C SER A 131 5.16 0.38 -12.15
N MET A 132 5.93 1.44 -12.33
CA MET A 132 6.30 2.42 -11.31
C MET A 132 5.95 3.81 -11.79
N PHE A 133 5.77 4.73 -10.83
CA PHE A 133 5.54 6.14 -11.13
C PHE A 133 6.34 7.05 -10.21
N SER A 134 6.48 8.31 -10.62
CA SER A 134 6.90 9.40 -9.77
C SER A 134 6.03 10.61 -10.04
N VAL A 135 5.46 11.14 -8.97
CA VAL A 135 4.74 12.41 -8.97
C VAL A 135 5.79 13.51 -8.85
N LEU A 136 5.80 14.44 -9.82
CA LEU A 136 6.72 15.58 -9.83
C LEU A 136 6.07 16.76 -9.08
N PRO A 137 6.45 17.08 -7.83
CA PRO A 137 5.73 18.08 -7.02
C PRO A 137 5.79 19.49 -7.62
N GLU A 138 6.85 19.78 -8.38
CA GLU A 138 7.13 21.09 -8.97
C GLU A 138 6.07 21.55 -9.98
N GLN A 139 5.26 20.62 -10.48
CA GLN A 139 4.16 20.95 -11.38
C GLN A 139 2.92 21.50 -10.66
N TYR A 140 2.80 21.28 -9.34
CA TYR A 140 1.65 21.71 -8.56
C TYR A 140 1.88 23.08 -7.95
N ASN A 141 0.77 23.75 -7.61
CA ASN A 141 0.83 25.01 -6.91
C ASN A 141 1.61 24.85 -5.59
N ARG A 142 2.56 25.76 -5.34
CA ARG A 142 3.52 25.73 -4.20
C ARG A 142 4.62 24.67 -4.29
N GLY A 143 4.68 23.84 -5.34
CA GLY A 143 5.75 22.85 -5.52
C GLY A 143 5.69 21.70 -4.51
N VAL A 144 4.50 21.33 -4.03
CA VAL A 144 4.27 20.32 -2.99
C VAL A 144 3.30 19.26 -3.49
N TYR A 145 3.34 18.10 -2.83
CA TYR A 145 2.37 17.03 -3.06
C TYR A 145 0.93 17.48 -2.75
N PRO A 146 -0.03 17.29 -3.68
CA PRO A 146 -1.45 17.56 -3.43
C PRO A 146 -1.96 16.79 -2.21
N SER A 147 -2.60 17.50 -1.27
CA SER A 147 -3.02 16.95 0.02
C SER A 147 -1.90 16.25 0.81
N GLY A 148 -0.63 16.61 0.56
CA GLY A 148 0.52 15.92 1.12
C GLY A 148 0.67 14.46 0.68
N ILE A 149 -0.19 13.94 -0.20
CA ILE A 149 -0.19 12.54 -0.63
C ILE A 149 0.96 12.36 -1.62
N ILE A 150 1.80 11.38 -1.35
CA ILE A 150 2.88 11.02 -2.26
C ILE A 150 2.42 9.92 -3.23
N GLY A 151 1.61 9.00 -2.72
CA GLY A 151 1.02 7.92 -3.49
C GLY A 151 0.11 7.04 -2.63
N VAL A 152 -0.46 6.03 -3.26
CA VAL A 152 -1.26 4.98 -2.62
C VAL A 152 -0.57 3.64 -2.84
N ASN A 153 -0.34 2.89 -1.77
CA ASN A 153 0.28 1.57 -1.88
C ASN A 153 -0.70 0.50 -2.43
N PRO A 154 -0.23 -0.72 -2.77
CA PRO A 154 -1.10 -1.80 -3.24
C PRO A 154 -2.24 -2.18 -2.29
N ALA A 155 -2.06 -1.99 -0.98
CA ALA A 155 -3.09 -2.22 0.04
C ALA A 155 -4.12 -1.08 0.12
N GLY A 156 -4.00 -0.04 -0.72
CA GLY A 156 -4.90 1.10 -0.74
C GLY A 156 -4.62 2.13 0.36
N LYS A 157 -3.50 2.02 1.10
CA LYS A 157 -3.09 2.98 2.13
C LYS A 157 -2.43 4.20 1.50
N PHE A 158 -2.80 5.38 1.99
CA PHE A 158 -2.13 6.61 1.61
C PHE A 158 -0.76 6.68 2.26
N ILE A 159 0.20 7.18 1.49
CA ILE A 159 1.50 7.60 2.01
C ILE A 159 1.56 9.09 1.85
N VAL A 160 1.71 9.78 2.96
CA VAL A 160 1.72 11.23 3.00
C VAL A 160 3.05 11.75 3.50
N SER A 161 3.52 12.86 2.93
CA SER A 161 4.65 13.60 3.46
C SER A 161 4.24 14.29 4.77
N LYS A 162 5.06 14.19 5.82
CA LYS A 162 4.85 14.92 7.07
C LYS A 162 4.98 16.43 6.89
N TYR A 163 5.89 16.86 6.00
CA TYR A 163 6.22 18.27 5.78
C TYR A 163 6.06 18.70 4.31
N GLU A 164 5.73 19.98 4.12
CA GLU A 164 5.60 20.64 2.82
C GLU A 164 6.97 21.07 2.30
N GLY A 165 7.59 20.20 1.48
CA GLY A 165 8.88 20.49 0.84
C GLY A 165 9.97 20.88 1.84
N ALA A 166 10.83 21.82 1.45
CA ALA A 166 11.93 22.31 2.29
C ALA A 166 11.50 23.32 3.37
N SER A 167 10.22 23.69 3.43
CA SER A 167 9.75 24.75 4.34
C SER A 167 9.67 24.30 5.81
N GLY A 168 9.65 22.99 6.07
CA GLY A 168 9.44 22.43 7.40
C GLY A 168 8.02 22.61 7.96
N SER A 169 7.11 23.24 7.22
CA SER A 169 5.69 23.33 7.61
C SER A 169 5.02 21.97 7.48
N ARG A 170 4.10 21.62 8.40
CA ARG A 170 3.37 20.34 8.29
C ARG A 170 2.47 20.34 7.06
N SER A 171 2.40 19.18 6.40
CA SER A 171 1.49 18.99 5.26
C SER A 171 0.04 19.07 5.68
N MET A 172 -0.76 19.74 4.85
CA MET A 172 -2.21 19.63 4.89
C MET A 172 -2.65 18.35 4.18
N VAL A 173 -3.26 17.43 4.90
CA VAL A 173 -3.70 16.13 4.38
C VAL A 173 -5.23 16.02 4.32
N ARG A 174 -5.74 15.25 3.36
CA ARG A 174 -7.17 14.97 3.17
C ARG A 174 -7.36 13.49 2.88
N GLY A 175 -8.45 12.91 3.39
CA GLY A 175 -8.80 11.50 3.14
C GLY A 175 -7.93 10.48 3.88
N VAL A 176 -7.08 10.93 4.80
CA VAL A 176 -6.22 10.07 5.62
C VAL A 176 -7.05 9.36 6.70
N VAL A 177 -6.84 8.06 6.82
CA VAL A 177 -7.54 7.15 7.74
C VAL A 177 -6.54 6.32 8.55
N TYR A 178 -7.06 5.53 9.49
CA TYR A 178 -6.26 4.62 10.30
C TYR A 178 -5.42 3.66 9.43
N GLY A 179 -4.15 3.51 9.82
CA GLY A 179 -3.19 2.64 9.14
C GLY A 179 -2.54 3.24 7.88
N ASP A 180 -2.90 4.46 7.48
CA ASP A 180 -2.11 5.19 6.48
C ASP A 180 -0.72 5.55 7.04
N TYR A 181 0.22 5.85 6.13
CA TYR A 181 1.61 6.08 6.46
C TYR A 181 1.99 7.55 6.30
N VAL A 182 2.72 8.06 7.28
CA VAL A 182 3.28 9.42 7.28
C VAL A 182 4.79 9.31 7.20
N LEU A 183 5.37 9.80 6.11
CA LEU A 183 6.81 9.85 5.89
C LEU A 183 7.38 11.16 6.45
N ASP A 184 8.21 11.07 7.47
CA ASP A 184 9.04 12.18 7.94
C ASP A 184 10.29 12.26 7.06
N THR A 185 10.26 13.17 6.09
CA THR A 185 11.37 13.40 5.15
C THR A 185 12.59 14.05 5.80
N THR A 186 12.46 14.57 7.02
CA THR A 186 13.57 15.21 7.76
C THR A 186 14.40 14.16 8.49
N THR A 187 13.75 13.20 9.12
CA THR A 187 14.41 12.11 9.85
C THR A 187 14.60 10.85 9.00
N GLY A 188 13.90 10.76 7.85
CA GLY A 188 13.89 9.56 7.00
C GLY A 188 13.12 8.40 7.63
N THR A 189 12.22 8.67 8.57
CA THR A 189 11.40 7.66 9.25
C THR A 189 9.96 7.74 8.78
N TYR A 190 9.17 6.70 9.03
CA TYR A 190 7.72 6.76 8.82
C TYR A 190 6.97 6.38 10.10
N GLN A 191 5.71 6.80 10.19
CA GLN A 191 4.80 6.49 11.28
C GLN A 191 3.43 6.10 10.70
N ARG A 192 2.69 5.23 11.40
CA ARG A 192 1.30 4.92 11.04
C ARG A 192 0.35 5.94 11.66
N VAL A 193 -0.73 6.23 10.97
CA VAL A 193 -1.85 7.02 11.50
C VAL A 193 -2.68 6.13 12.41
N ILE A 194 -2.79 6.49 13.69
CA ILE A 194 -3.54 5.73 14.70
C ILE A 194 -4.90 6.35 15.03
N ARG A 195 -5.18 7.54 14.49
CA ARG A 195 -6.44 8.25 14.70
C ARG A 195 -6.98 8.76 13.37
N ALA A 196 -8.06 8.13 12.89
CA ALA A 196 -8.70 8.53 11.64
C ALA A 196 -9.31 9.94 11.75
N SER A 197 -9.36 10.67 10.61
CA SER A 197 -10.06 11.95 10.53
C SER A 197 -11.55 11.78 10.84
N MET A 198 -12.08 12.63 11.71
CA MET A 198 -13.52 12.71 12.01
C MET A 198 -14.28 13.58 10.99
N GLY A 199 -13.66 14.02 9.90
CA GLY A 199 -14.32 14.86 8.90
C GLY A 199 -13.67 14.90 7.52
N ARG A 200 -14.42 15.47 6.57
CA ARG A 200 -14.09 15.56 5.13
C ARG A 200 -13.10 16.64 4.73
N SER A 201 -12.72 17.52 5.65
CA SER A 201 -11.86 18.68 5.36
C SER A 201 -10.38 18.33 5.46
N ALA A 202 -9.54 19.09 4.75
CA ALA A 202 -8.09 18.97 4.91
C ALA A 202 -7.66 19.41 6.31
N ARG A 203 -6.68 18.73 6.91
CA ARG A 203 -6.13 19.03 8.24
C ARG A 203 -4.64 18.75 8.31
N MET A 204 -3.98 19.26 9.33
CA MET A 204 -2.64 18.77 9.71
C MET A 204 -2.80 17.55 10.62
N LEU A 205 -1.88 16.59 10.50
CA LEU A 205 -1.69 15.54 11.49
C LEU A 205 -0.76 16.06 12.57
N ASP A 206 -1.11 15.91 13.84
CA ASP A 206 -0.23 16.19 14.97
C ASP A 206 0.44 14.89 15.47
N GLU A 207 1.36 14.96 16.43
CA GLU A 207 2.02 13.73 16.94
C GLU A 207 1.04 12.79 17.66
N GLY A 208 -0.10 13.30 18.15
CA GLY A 208 -1.14 12.48 18.79
C GLY A 208 -1.95 11.65 17.78
N ASP A 209 -1.90 12.01 16.50
CA ASP A 209 -2.48 11.25 15.41
C ASP A 209 -1.57 10.10 14.93
N LEU A 210 -0.29 10.09 15.33
CA LEU A 210 0.74 9.20 14.83
C LEU A 210 1.16 8.17 15.87
N GLU A 211 1.52 6.99 15.40
CA GLU A 211 2.08 5.94 16.24
C GLU A 211 3.44 6.41 16.82
N SER A 212 3.53 6.46 18.16
CA SER A 212 4.76 6.82 18.87
C SER A 212 5.74 5.66 19.03
N SER A 213 5.26 4.42 18.95
CA SER A 213 6.05 3.20 19.03
C SER A 213 5.28 2.05 18.39
N PRO A 214 5.93 1.10 17.70
CA PRO A 214 5.25 -0.06 17.13
C PRO A 214 4.48 -0.79 18.23
N SER A 215 3.16 -0.71 18.17
CA SER A 215 2.29 -1.44 19.08
C SER A 215 2.17 -2.89 18.62
N ALA A 216 2.04 -3.83 19.57
CA ALA A 216 1.72 -5.20 19.21
C ALA A 216 0.37 -5.20 18.47
N ASP A 217 0.35 -5.73 17.25
CA ASP A 217 -0.85 -5.68 16.42
C ASP A 217 -1.99 -6.48 17.10
N SER A 218 -2.99 -5.76 17.56
CA SER A 218 -4.27 -6.34 17.96
C SER A 218 -5.16 -6.47 16.73
N PHE A 219 -5.68 -7.68 16.51
CA PHE A 219 -6.67 -7.96 15.46
C PHE A 219 -8.11 -7.69 15.90
N TYR A 220 -8.32 -7.31 17.17
CA TYR A 220 -9.61 -6.79 17.59
C TYR A 220 -9.87 -5.43 16.98
N PHE A 221 -11.14 -5.18 16.64
CA PHE A 221 -11.60 -3.88 16.20
C PHE A 221 -11.44 -2.85 17.31
N ALA A 222 -10.88 -1.70 16.97
CA ALA A 222 -10.87 -0.52 17.84
C ALA A 222 -11.68 0.62 17.22
N GLU A 223 -12.30 1.45 18.05
CA GLU A 223 -13.11 2.60 17.60
C GLU A 223 -12.30 3.53 16.68
N THR A 224 -11.01 3.69 16.95
CA THR A 224 -10.09 4.54 16.17
C THR A 224 -9.81 4.03 14.74
N GLU A 225 -10.15 2.77 14.43
CA GLU A 225 -10.03 2.20 13.08
C GLU A 225 -11.20 2.60 12.18
N PHE A 226 -12.32 3.02 12.77
CA PHE A 226 -13.53 3.44 12.06
C PHE A 226 -13.53 4.95 11.82
N ASN A 227 -14.40 5.40 10.91
CA ASN A 227 -14.56 6.80 10.54
C ASN A 227 -16.03 7.13 10.22
N GLU A 228 -16.31 8.33 9.72
CA GLU A 228 -17.68 8.79 9.44
C GLU A 228 -18.40 8.01 8.31
N ILE A 229 -17.65 7.34 7.42
CA ILE A 229 -18.20 6.52 6.33
C ILE A 229 -18.29 5.06 6.75
N ILE A 230 -17.26 4.59 7.45
CA ILE A 230 -17.06 3.19 7.80
C ILE A 230 -17.23 3.08 9.30
N THR A 231 -18.40 2.61 9.72
CA THR A 231 -18.79 2.54 11.13
C THR A 231 -18.96 1.10 11.59
N PRO A 232 -18.78 0.81 12.90
CA PRO A 232 -19.04 -0.52 13.43
C PRO A 232 -20.46 -1.01 13.14
N LEU A 233 -21.45 -0.12 13.24
CA LEU A 233 -22.84 -0.47 12.97
C LEU A 233 -23.07 -0.83 11.49
N ALA A 234 -22.48 -0.07 10.56
CA ALA A 234 -22.58 -0.39 9.14
C ALA A 234 -21.96 -1.74 8.80
N LEU A 235 -20.79 -2.07 9.39
CA LEU A 235 -20.18 -3.39 9.22
C LEU A 235 -21.07 -4.50 9.77
N TYR A 236 -21.56 -4.35 11.00
CA TYR A 236 -22.42 -5.35 11.64
C TYR A 236 -23.69 -5.61 10.82
N GLN A 237 -24.32 -4.56 10.31
CA GLN A 237 -25.54 -4.65 9.49
C GLN A 237 -25.33 -5.35 8.14
N GLN A 238 -24.09 -5.42 7.64
CA GLN A 238 -23.74 -6.14 6.41
C GLN A 238 -23.56 -7.65 6.63
N LEU A 239 -23.41 -8.10 7.87
CA LEU A 239 -23.28 -9.52 8.18
C LEU A 239 -24.60 -10.26 7.92
N PRO A 240 -24.57 -11.57 7.58
CA PRO A 240 -25.79 -12.37 7.45
C PRO A 240 -26.64 -12.33 8.73
N VAL A 241 -27.97 -12.39 8.59
CA VAL A 241 -28.92 -12.34 9.73
C VAL A 241 -28.66 -13.46 10.74
N SER A 242 -28.25 -14.63 10.26
CA SER A 242 -27.80 -15.78 11.07
C SER A 242 -26.64 -15.42 12.00
N ILE A 243 -25.66 -14.64 11.53
CA ILE A 243 -24.51 -14.15 12.30
C ILE A 243 -24.95 -13.05 13.26
N GLN A 244 -25.76 -12.09 12.78
CA GLN A 244 -26.28 -11.02 13.63
C GLN A 244 -27.02 -11.59 14.86
N SER A 245 -27.80 -12.65 14.66
CA SER A 245 -28.60 -13.31 15.71
C SER A 245 -27.79 -14.04 16.80
N ARG A 246 -26.46 -14.17 16.63
CA ARG A 246 -25.58 -14.80 17.61
C ARG A 246 -25.24 -13.87 18.78
N ILE A 247 -25.43 -12.56 18.60
CA ILE A 247 -25.25 -11.57 19.65
C ILE A 247 -26.54 -11.47 20.47
N GLN A 248 -26.44 -11.71 21.77
CA GLN A 248 -27.60 -11.75 22.67
C GLN A 248 -28.19 -10.36 22.93
N ASP A 249 -27.32 -9.36 23.07
CA ASP A 249 -27.73 -7.99 23.35
C ASP A 249 -28.14 -7.26 22.05
N PRO A 250 -29.17 -6.41 22.08
CA PRO A 250 -29.55 -5.62 20.91
C PRO A 250 -28.40 -4.72 20.43
N VAL A 251 -28.03 -4.85 19.16
CA VAL A 251 -27.05 -3.99 18.50
C VAL A 251 -27.77 -2.89 17.73
N ASN A 252 -27.75 -1.66 18.24
CA ASN A 252 -28.47 -0.52 17.66
C ASN A 252 -27.61 0.75 17.51
N ASP A 253 -26.37 0.72 17.97
CA ASP A 253 -25.43 1.83 17.90
C ASP A 253 -23.99 1.33 17.62
N ASN A 254 -23.05 2.25 17.40
CA ASN A 254 -21.67 1.90 17.10
C ASN A 254 -20.96 1.22 18.27
N THR A 255 -21.33 1.53 19.52
CA THR A 255 -20.68 0.99 20.71
C THR A 255 -21.06 -0.47 20.92
N SER A 256 -22.36 -0.78 20.88
CA SER A 256 -22.89 -2.15 20.92
C SER A 256 -22.41 -2.97 19.71
N ALA A 257 -22.37 -2.37 18.52
CA ALA A 257 -21.86 -3.04 17.32
C ALA A 257 -20.37 -3.38 17.43
N LEU A 258 -19.54 -2.46 17.94
CA LEU A 258 -18.11 -2.73 18.14
C LEU A 258 -17.89 -3.90 19.12
N ALA A 259 -18.64 -3.93 20.22
CA ALA A 259 -18.58 -5.03 21.18
C ALA A 259 -19.04 -6.36 20.55
N GLY A 260 -20.15 -6.35 19.82
CA GLY A 260 -20.68 -7.53 19.12
C GLY A 260 -19.71 -8.06 18.06
N LEU A 261 -19.13 -7.19 17.23
CA LEU A 261 -18.13 -7.59 16.24
C LEU A 261 -16.92 -8.27 16.89
N ASN A 262 -16.40 -7.71 17.98
CA ASN A 262 -15.28 -8.30 18.71
C ASN A 262 -15.62 -9.62 19.41
N GLN A 263 -16.89 -9.85 19.76
CA GLN A 263 -17.37 -11.15 20.22
C GLN A 263 -17.39 -12.17 19.08
N LEU A 264 -17.92 -11.80 17.91
CA LEU A 264 -17.97 -12.68 16.74
C LEU A 264 -16.59 -13.12 16.27
N LEU A 265 -15.57 -12.26 16.38
CA LEU A 265 -14.18 -12.61 16.01
C LEU A 265 -13.63 -13.84 16.76
N LYS A 266 -14.25 -14.25 17.88
CA LYS A 266 -13.84 -15.41 18.68
C LYS A 266 -14.54 -16.71 18.26
N GLU A 267 -15.45 -16.64 17.28
CA GLU A 267 -16.23 -17.80 16.86
C GLU A 267 -15.50 -18.64 15.82
N ARG A 268 -15.50 -19.96 16.03
CA ARG A 268 -14.73 -20.93 15.22
C ARG A 268 -15.32 -21.20 13.84
N ASP A 269 -16.61 -21.03 13.68
CA ASP A 269 -17.36 -21.31 12.46
C ASP A 269 -17.80 -20.04 11.72
N LEU A 270 -17.31 -18.86 12.13
CA LEU A 270 -17.73 -17.58 11.57
C LEU A 270 -17.54 -17.51 10.06
N VAL A 271 -16.29 -17.72 9.58
CA VAL A 271 -15.96 -17.70 8.14
C VAL A 271 -16.81 -18.69 7.36
N LYS A 272 -16.91 -19.92 7.87
CA LYS A 272 -17.69 -20.99 7.23
C LYS A 272 -19.16 -20.61 7.09
N THR A 273 -19.76 -20.06 8.14
CA THR A 273 -21.17 -19.67 8.15
C THR A 273 -21.42 -18.51 7.20
N ILE A 274 -20.57 -17.48 7.22
CA ILE A 274 -20.69 -16.34 6.29
C ILE A 274 -20.54 -16.80 4.83
N ALA A 275 -19.56 -17.65 4.54
CA ALA A 275 -19.37 -18.18 3.19
C ALA A 275 -20.60 -18.96 2.71
N GLN A 276 -21.16 -19.82 3.56
CA GLN A 276 -22.38 -20.58 3.27
C GLN A 276 -23.60 -19.68 3.03
N ASP A 277 -23.84 -18.71 3.92
CA ASP A 277 -25.02 -17.84 3.84
C ASP A 277 -24.95 -16.84 2.69
N THR A 278 -23.74 -16.46 2.27
CA THR A 278 -23.53 -15.56 1.13
C THR A 278 -23.33 -16.31 -0.20
N GLY A 279 -23.29 -17.64 -0.19
CA GLY A 279 -23.04 -18.46 -1.38
C GLY A 279 -21.63 -18.31 -1.94
N GLU A 280 -20.67 -17.89 -1.12
CA GLU A 280 -19.27 -17.75 -1.51
C GLU A 280 -18.60 -19.12 -1.66
N VAL A 281 -17.89 -19.30 -2.77
CA VAL A 281 -17.05 -20.47 -3.01
C VAL A 281 -15.64 -20.14 -2.54
N LEU A 282 -15.25 -20.71 -1.40
CA LEU A 282 -13.88 -20.58 -0.89
C LEU A 282 -12.94 -21.45 -1.73
N ASP A 283 -11.70 -20.98 -1.92
CA ASP A 283 -10.62 -21.80 -2.48
C ASP A 283 -10.44 -23.10 -1.70
N ALA A 284 -10.07 -24.19 -2.38
CA ALA A 284 -10.03 -25.51 -1.78
C ALA A 284 -9.13 -25.58 -0.53
N GLU A 285 -8.01 -24.85 -0.53
CA GLU A 285 -7.09 -24.76 0.60
C GLU A 285 -7.70 -24.00 1.78
N VAL A 286 -8.34 -22.85 1.51
CA VAL A 286 -9.02 -22.05 2.53
C VAL A 286 -10.20 -22.83 3.11
N ALA A 287 -10.98 -23.49 2.26
CA ALA A 287 -12.10 -24.33 2.65
C ALA A 287 -11.67 -25.48 3.56
N ALA A 288 -10.55 -26.14 3.26
CA ALA A 288 -9.97 -27.20 4.09
C ALA A 288 -9.49 -26.65 5.44
N PHE A 289 -8.86 -25.48 5.45
CA PHE A 289 -8.38 -24.83 6.68
C PHE A 289 -9.54 -24.43 7.61
N VAL A 290 -10.59 -23.78 7.07
CA VAL A 290 -11.74 -23.33 7.88
C VAL A 290 -12.70 -24.48 8.24
N ALA A 291 -12.53 -25.67 7.66
CA ALA A 291 -13.29 -26.85 8.05
C ALA A 291 -12.93 -27.35 9.46
N ASP A 292 -11.70 -27.12 9.91
CA ASP A 292 -11.22 -27.48 11.24
C ASP A 292 -10.34 -26.39 11.86
N THR A 293 -10.97 -25.39 12.48
CA THR A 293 -10.30 -24.34 13.26
C THR A 293 -10.01 -24.76 14.70
N SER A 294 -10.16 -26.06 15.03
CA SER A 294 -10.14 -26.50 16.43
C SER A 294 -8.76 -26.36 17.10
N GLY A 295 -7.70 -26.39 16.30
CA GLY A 295 -6.32 -26.21 16.72
C GLY A 295 -5.88 -24.76 16.90
N LEU A 296 -6.68 -23.77 16.49
CA LEU A 296 -6.30 -22.35 16.57
C LEU A 296 -6.47 -21.81 18.00
N SER A 297 -5.49 -21.02 18.43
CA SER A 297 -5.62 -20.14 19.61
C SER A 297 -6.65 -19.03 19.37
N GLU A 298 -7.09 -18.37 20.45
CA GLU A 298 -8.03 -17.24 20.33
C GLU A 298 -7.45 -16.12 19.44
N LEU A 299 -6.15 -15.82 19.57
CA LEU A 299 -5.50 -14.77 18.78
C LEU A 299 -5.46 -15.10 17.28
N GLU A 300 -5.12 -16.34 16.93
CA GLU A 300 -5.10 -16.80 15.53
C GLU A 300 -6.51 -16.80 14.94
N LEU A 301 -7.51 -17.19 15.74
CA LEU A 301 -8.90 -17.19 15.31
C LEU A 301 -9.44 -15.77 15.08
N VAL A 302 -9.13 -14.84 15.98
CA VAL A 302 -9.48 -13.42 15.83
C VAL A 302 -8.80 -12.84 14.60
N ALA A 303 -7.52 -13.14 14.37
CA ALA A 303 -6.80 -12.69 13.18
C ALA A 303 -7.42 -13.23 11.89
N LEU A 304 -7.70 -14.54 11.82
CA LEU A 304 -8.38 -15.18 10.69
C LEU A 304 -9.71 -14.50 10.38
N ASN A 305 -10.57 -14.39 11.39
CA ASN A 305 -11.90 -13.80 11.25
C ASN A 305 -11.80 -12.32 10.84
N ARG A 306 -10.86 -11.57 11.42
CA ARG A 306 -10.65 -10.14 11.14
C ARG A 306 -10.20 -9.89 9.69
N LEU A 307 -9.25 -10.70 9.21
CA LEU A 307 -8.73 -10.62 7.86
C LEU A 307 -9.79 -11.05 6.83
N TYR A 308 -10.54 -12.12 7.11
CA TYR A 308 -11.65 -12.55 6.27
C TYR A 308 -12.73 -11.47 6.15
N LEU A 309 -13.16 -10.85 7.27
CA LEU A 309 -14.12 -9.74 7.23
C LEU A 309 -13.60 -8.54 6.43
N GLY A 310 -12.30 -8.23 6.56
CA GLY A 310 -11.64 -7.18 5.78
C GLY A 310 -11.69 -7.46 4.28
N HIS A 311 -11.42 -8.70 3.86
CA HIS A 311 -11.45 -9.13 2.47
C HIS A 311 -12.88 -9.20 1.90
N LYS A 312 -13.82 -9.76 2.66
CA LYS A 312 -15.20 -10.00 2.24
C LYS A 312 -16.02 -8.71 2.14
N TYR A 313 -15.79 -7.76 3.06
CA TYR A 313 -16.56 -6.53 3.18
C TYR A 313 -15.67 -5.29 3.12
N PRO A 314 -14.88 -5.10 2.05
CA PRO A 314 -13.79 -4.14 2.09
C PRO A 314 -14.25 -2.67 2.09
N ASP A 315 -15.47 -2.42 1.61
CA ASP A 315 -16.10 -1.09 1.57
C ASP A 315 -16.56 -0.60 2.95
N VAL A 316 -16.84 -1.52 3.88
CA VAL A 316 -17.45 -1.26 5.20
C VAL A 316 -16.66 -1.85 6.38
N CYS A 317 -15.56 -2.55 6.11
CA CYS A 317 -14.65 -3.06 7.13
C CYS A 317 -13.33 -2.28 7.07
N PRO A 318 -12.85 -1.71 8.19
CA PRO A 318 -11.51 -1.14 8.24
C PRO A 318 -10.47 -2.19 7.82
N GLN A 319 -9.56 -1.84 6.92
CA GLN A 319 -8.54 -2.78 6.46
C GLN A 319 -7.42 -2.89 7.48
N LYS A 320 -7.11 -4.11 7.90
CA LYS A 320 -6.00 -4.43 8.78
C LYS A 320 -4.92 -5.09 7.95
N ASP A 321 -3.79 -4.43 7.84
CA ASP A 321 -2.60 -5.01 7.22
C ASP A 321 -1.97 -5.90 8.29
N GLY A 322 -1.34 -7.01 7.91
CA GLY A 322 -0.65 -7.90 8.86
C GLY A 322 0.58 -7.28 9.57
N GLY A 323 0.73 -5.95 9.47
CA GLY A 323 1.82 -5.20 10.06
C GLY A 323 3.12 -5.43 9.32
N SER A 324 3.27 -4.87 8.11
CA SER A 324 4.62 -4.72 7.59
C SER A 324 5.31 -3.53 8.22
N ASN A 325 6.42 -3.78 8.88
CA ASN A 325 7.36 -2.74 9.31
C ASN A 325 8.41 -2.45 8.24
N ASP A 326 8.28 -3.03 7.06
CA ASP A 326 9.22 -2.80 6.01
C ASP A 326 8.75 -1.71 5.04
N ILE A 327 9.65 -0.75 4.83
CA ILE A 327 9.41 0.41 3.99
C ILE A 327 9.23 0.02 2.51
N THR A 328 9.77 -1.12 2.06
CA THR A 328 9.61 -1.57 0.66
C THR A 328 8.27 -2.24 0.38
N GLU A 329 7.56 -2.70 1.43
CA GLU A 329 6.16 -3.13 1.36
C GLU A 329 5.17 -1.98 1.58
N ILE A 330 5.59 -0.96 2.33
CA ILE A 330 4.80 0.25 2.60
C ILE A 330 4.78 1.17 1.40
N LEU A 331 5.95 1.53 0.88
CA LEU A 331 6.08 2.41 -0.26
C LEU A 331 5.71 1.62 -1.53
N PRO A 332 4.80 2.11 -2.41
CA PRO A 332 4.79 1.63 -3.78
C PRO A 332 6.20 1.74 -4.38
N LEU A 333 6.42 1.09 -5.51
CA LEU A 333 7.61 1.38 -6.29
C LEU A 333 7.47 2.80 -6.89
N PHE A 334 7.86 3.83 -6.14
CA PHE A 334 7.90 5.23 -6.58
C PHE A 334 9.20 5.91 -6.15
N SER A 335 9.59 6.95 -6.88
CA SER A 335 10.75 7.78 -6.54
C SER A 335 10.31 8.88 -5.56
N VAL A 336 10.97 8.95 -4.40
CA VAL A 336 10.78 10.01 -3.41
C VAL A 336 12.05 10.82 -3.29
N THR A 337 11.93 12.15 -3.33
CA THR A 337 12.99 13.03 -2.86
C THR A 337 13.02 12.95 -1.34
N LEU A 338 13.87 12.09 -0.79
CA LEU A 338 14.22 12.14 0.62
C LEU A 338 15.01 13.43 0.87
N GLY A 339 14.58 14.24 1.83
CA GLY A 339 15.08 15.60 2.02
C GLY A 339 16.61 15.70 2.08
N SER A 340 17.13 16.87 1.67
CA SER A 340 18.54 17.21 1.78
C SER A 340 18.90 17.43 3.25
N THR A 341 19.74 16.56 3.82
CA THR A 341 20.52 16.93 5.01
C THR A 341 21.42 18.09 4.60
N SER A 342 21.31 19.21 5.31
CA SER A 342 22.06 20.44 5.11
C SER A 342 23.57 20.15 5.06
N ASP A 343 24.10 20.08 3.85
CA ASP A 343 25.39 20.62 3.42
C ASP A 343 25.35 20.66 1.88
N ASP A 344 25.27 21.88 1.34
CA ASP A 344 25.43 22.28 -0.06
C ASP A 344 24.81 21.40 -1.16
N ILE A 345 23.48 21.46 -1.31
CA ILE A 345 22.85 21.18 -2.60
C ILE A 345 21.97 22.37 -2.95
N SER A 346 22.50 23.26 -3.79
CA SER A 346 21.76 24.42 -4.29
C SER A 346 20.55 23.96 -5.10
N SER A 347 19.42 24.64 -4.94
CA SER A 347 18.14 24.35 -5.60
C SER A 347 18.18 24.41 -7.14
N GLU A 348 19.30 24.82 -7.74
CA GLU A 348 19.54 24.81 -9.19
C GLU A 348 20.03 23.45 -9.71
N THR A 349 20.38 22.49 -8.84
CA THR A 349 21.04 21.22 -9.23
C THR A 349 20.14 19.98 -9.29
N ASN A 350 18.83 20.10 -9.05
CA ASN A 350 17.89 18.96 -9.05
C ASN A 350 17.48 18.45 -10.45
N ARG A 351 18.23 18.78 -11.51
CA ARG A 351 18.09 18.16 -12.83
C ARG A 351 19.46 17.65 -13.23
N ALA A 352 19.60 16.35 -13.48
CA ALA A 352 20.74 15.87 -14.25
C ALA A 352 20.63 16.50 -15.65
N VAL A 353 21.44 17.51 -15.93
CA VAL A 353 21.44 18.23 -17.22
C VAL A 353 22.03 17.35 -18.32
N SER A 354 22.82 16.33 -17.93
CA SER A 354 23.43 15.35 -18.82
C SER A 354 23.50 13.94 -18.22
N TYR A 355 23.71 12.94 -19.08
CA TYR A 355 23.93 11.54 -18.67
C TYR A 355 25.14 11.36 -17.73
N ASN A 356 26.16 12.21 -17.86
CA ASN A 356 27.32 12.20 -16.97
C ASN A 356 26.97 12.74 -15.58
N ASP A 357 26.07 13.72 -15.49
CA ASP A 357 25.56 14.22 -14.21
C ASP A 357 24.72 13.15 -13.51
N TYR A 358 23.87 12.44 -14.25
CA TYR A 358 23.13 11.28 -13.74
C TYR A 358 24.07 10.20 -13.20
N LYS A 359 25.13 9.83 -13.94
CA LYS A 359 26.12 8.84 -13.46
C LYS A 359 26.82 9.30 -12.19
N SER A 360 27.19 10.58 -12.11
CA SER A 360 27.82 11.16 -10.92
C SER A 360 26.88 11.16 -9.71
N GLN A 361 25.62 11.55 -9.91
CA GLN A 361 24.58 11.51 -8.87
C GLN A 361 24.28 10.08 -8.43
N LYS A 362 24.17 9.13 -9.37
CA LYS A 362 24.01 7.69 -9.09
C LYS A 362 25.20 7.13 -8.32
N ALA A 363 26.43 7.49 -8.69
CA ALA A 363 27.63 7.05 -7.99
C ALA A 363 27.73 7.65 -6.58
N ALA A 364 27.30 8.90 -6.39
CA ALA A 364 27.21 9.54 -5.07
C ALA A 364 26.16 8.85 -4.18
N LEU A 365 24.99 8.51 -4.74
CA LEU A 365 23.97 7.71 -4.07
C LEU A 365 24.49 6.31 -3.71
N GLN A 366 25.14 5.62 -4.64
CA GLN A 366 25.73 4.29 -4.41
C GLN A 366 26.78 4.33 -3.31
N SER A 367 27.68 5.33 -3.33
CA SER A 367 28.69 5.54 -2.28
C SER A 367 28.04 5.82 -0.91
N LYS A 368 26.94 6.56 -0.88
CA LYS A 368 26.13 6.79 0.32
C LYS A 368 25.46 5.49 0.79
N PHE A 369 24.97 4.65 -0.12
CA PHE A 369 24.44 3.32 0.20
C PHE A 369 25.52 2.38 0.76
N ASP A 370 26.71 2.40 0.15
CA ASP A 370 27.85 1.59 0.58
C ASP A 370 28.44 2.06 1.93
N SER A 371 28.11 3.28 2.37
CA SER A 371 28.44 3.80 3.70
C SER A 371 27.54 3.25 4.83
N TYR A 372 26.44 2.57 4.49
CA TYR A 372 25.66 1.83 5.47
C TYR A 372 26.41 0.54 5.88
N TYR A 373 26.39 0.20 7.17
CA TYR A 373 27.03 -1.00 7.69
C TYR A 373 26.41 -2.28 7.10
N LYS A 374 27.24 -3.11 6.45
CA LYS A 374 26.91 -4.50 6.13
C LYS A 374 26.95 -5.36 7.40
N VAL A 375 25.82 -5.95 7.78
CA VAL A 375 25.74 -6.90 8.90
C VAL A 375 25.68 -8.33 8.36
N THR A 376 26.63 -9.18 8.77
CA THR A 376 26.61 -10.62 8.55
C THR A 376 25.93 -11.30 9.75
N ILE A 377 24.79 -11.96 9.56
CA ILE A 377 24.11 -12.66 10.67
C ILE A 377 24.70 -14.04 10.90
N LEU A 378 25.08 -14.32 12.15
CA LEU A 378 25.57 -15.61 12.64
C LEU A 378 24.40 -16.54 13.00
N LYS A 379 24.42 -17.71 12.38
CA LYS A 379 23.48 -18.85 12.37
C LYS A 379 22.98 -19.39 13.74
N SER A 380 23.48 -18.90 14.88
CA SER A 380 23.30 -19.58 16.17
C SER A 380 21.89 -19.49 16.77
N LYS A 381 21.07 -18.49 16.42
CA LYS A 381 19.67 -18.39 16.89
C LYS A 381 18.67 -19.25 16.11
N CYS A 382 19.05 -19.78 14.95
CA CYS A 382 18.23 -20.74 14.19
C CYS A 382 18.27 -22.15 14.80
N THR A 383 19.35 -22.51 15.49
CA THR A 383 19.52 -23.86 16.04
C THR A 383 18.54 -24.14 17.19
N ASP A 384 18.29 -23.13 18.04
CA ASP A 384 17.34 -23.24 19.16
C ASP A 384 15.88 -23.38 18.69
N LEU A 385 15.54 -22.73 17.56
CA LEU A 385 14.24 -22.86 16.90
C LEU A 385 14.11 -24.24 16.20
N LEU A 386 15.20 -24.76 15.63
CA LEU A 386 15.27 -26.10 15.04
C LEU A 386 15.14 -27.22 16.09
N GLU A 387 15.61 -27.02 17.31
CA GLU A 387 15.44 -27.95 18.44
C GLU A 387 13.96 -28.00 18.90
N PHE A 388 13.29 -26.84 18.91
CA PHE A 388 11.85 -26.72 19.18
C PHE A 388 11.00 -27.39 18.10
N ILE A 389 11.37 -27.24 16.82
CA ILE A 389 10.71 -27.88 15.67
C ILE A 389 10.87 -29.41 15.68
N LYS A 390 12.01 -29.94 16.13
CA LYS A 390 12.26 -31.40 16.19
C LYS A 390 11.39 -32.14 17.22
N THR A 391 10.80 -31.45 18.19
CA THR A 391 10.04 -32.08 19.29
C THR A 391 8.52 -31.99 19.14
N SER A 392 8.02 -31.22 18.15
CA SER A 392 6.59 -31.06 17.89
C SER A 392 6.15 -31.83 16.64
N THR A 393 5.23 -32.79 16.79
CA THR A 393 4.85 -33.76 15.74
C THR A 393 3.71 -33.30 14.81
N LYS A 394 3.37 -32.02 14.74
CA LYS A 394 2.33 -31.53 13.81
C LYS A 394 2.55 -30.08 13.38
N THR A 395 3.33 -29.87 12.31
CA THR A 395 3.41 -28.56 11.64
C THR A 395 4.01 -28.74 10.25
N THR A 396 3.23 -29.26 9.30
CA THR A 396 3.69 -29.44 7.92
C THR A 396 3.18 -28.40 6.92
N ASP A 397 2.13 -27.62 7.21
CA ASP A 397 1.52 -26.78 6.15
C ASP A 397 1.37 -25.29 6.46
N TYR A 398 2.06 -24.73 7.48
CA TYR A 398 1.90 -23.30 7.82
C TYR A 398 2.99 -22.37 7.23
N LEU A 399 3.97 -22.88 6.49
CA LEU A 399 5.12 -22.07 6.03
C LEU A 399 5.26 -21.95 4.51
N SER A 400 4.30 -22.44 3.71
CA SER A 400 4.38 -22.35 2.25
C SER A 400 3.93 -20.99 1.66
N ASN A 401 3.41 -20.05 2.46
CA ASN A 401 2.93 -18.74 1.97
C ASN A 401 3.45 -17.52 2.73
N LEU A 402 4.43 -17.68 3.64
CA LEU A 402 5.08 -16.52 4.27
C LEU A 402 6.26 -16.07 3.39
N GLY A 403 5.93 -15.41 2.29
CA GLY A 403 6.88 -14.62 1.52
C GLY A 403 7.53 -13.59 2.44
N LEU A 404 8.82 -13.74 2.69
CA LEU A 404 9.62 -12.83 3.48
C LEU A 404 11.07 -12.89 3.00
N GLU A 405 11.51 -11.86 2.30
CA GLU A 405 12.88 -11.36 2.42
C GLU A 405 12.77 -9.87 2.71
N LEU A 406 13.01 -9.47 3.96
CA LEU A 406 13.05 -8.07 4.36
C LEU A 406 14.12 -7.77 5.40
N GLY A 407 14.83 -6.66 5.18
CA GLY A 407 15.80 -6.07 6.10
C GLY A 407 15.18 -4.89 6.84
N LEU A 408 15.37 -4.83 8.16
CA LEU A 408 14.97 -3.70 9.01
C LEU A 408 16.20 -2.95 9.51
N LYS A 409 16.10 -1.61 9.61
CA LYS A 409 17.04 -0.78 10.38
C LYS A 409 16.33 -0.13 11.55
N GLY A 410 16.77 -0.47 12.76
CA GLY A 410 16.69 0.37 13.94
C GLY A 410 18.10 0.66 14.45
N SER A 411 18.26 1.65 15.33
CA SER A 411 19.47 1.79 16.15
C SER A 411 19.07 2.00 17.61
N PHE A 412 19.91 1.48 18.51
CA PHE A 412 19.99 1.91 19.91
C PHE A 412 20.48 3.34 20.02
#